data_AF-A0A6A5GTC2-F1
#
_entry.id   AF-A0A6A5GTC2-F1
#
_cell.length_a   1.000
_cell.length_b   1.000
_cell.length_c   1.000
_cell.angle_alpha   90.00
_cell.angle_beta   90.00
_cell.angle_gamma   90.00
#
_symmetry.space_group_name_H-M   'P 1'
#
loop_
_entity.id
_entity.type
_entity.pdbx_description
1 polymer ?
#
loop_
_entity_poly.entity_id
_entity_poly.type
_entity_poly.pdbx_seq_one_letter_code
_entity_poly.pdbx_strand_id
1 'polypeptide(L)'
;MLLLLSSLLILQGVSGDKTCSGNEVQDLDNGCTKIDKSPLVFRGNLDEKMVREKVQSIKYIASGIEVIETDLETFDYLKHVERIQNSNGPAMLFKKNKNLKRLNFTSLGELKGKDKEKDIVFENDNFVQAFSKETDSFDDFMKLELIARKSHLRNKVCSNEFYQFINKKESSDSKTTWAIIITVIASFFAIADLFFTWIFVTSYLEFRKECRETKKLIKMKTDVPVGINIGPPQTPASGTTTPSAITTPSAITTPSATTTPPATIKTPKDKCK
;
A
#
# COMPACT_ATOMS: atom_id res chain seq x y z
N MET A 1 71.78 -1.27 34.46
CA MET A 1 70.33 -1.29 34.80
C MET A 1 69.62 -0.54 33.68
N LEU A 2 68.96 -1.25 32.77
CA LEU A 2 68.44 -0.67 31.53
C LEU A 2 67.05 -0.05 31.76
N LEU A 3 66.87 1.22 31.41
CA LEU A 3 65.59 1.92 31.55
C LEU A 3 64.67 1.56 30.37
N LEU A 4 63.65 0.74 30.62
CA LEU A 4 62.55 0.52 29.68
C LEU A 4 61.59 1.71 29.71
N LEU A 5 61.89 2.74 28.90
CA LEU A 5 60.93 3.78 28.56
C LEU A 5 59.86 3.21 27.64
N SER A 6 58.78 2.71 28.25
CA SER A 6 57.55 2.37 27.55
C SER A 6 56.92 3.63 26.97
N SER A 7 57.16 3.88 25.68
CA SER A 7 56.50 4.95 24.94
C SER A 7 55.03 4.59 24.71
N LEU A 8 54.20 4.93 25.70
CA LEU A 8 52.75 4.92 25.56
C LEU A 8 52.36 6.01 24.55
N LEU A 9 52.22 5.62 23.29
CA LEU A 9 51.65 6.46 22.23
C LEU A 9 50.17 6.71 22.54
N ILE A 10 49.92 7.71 23.38
CA ILE A 10 48.59 8.28 23.51
C ILE A 10 48.27 8.96 22.18
N LEU A 11 47.52 8.27 21.34
CA LEU A 11 46.77 8.88 20.24
C LEU A 11 45.75 9.84 20.85
N GLN A 12 46.21 11.04 21.19
CA GLN A 12 45.36 12.19 21.42
C GLN A 12 44.76 12.56 20.07
N GLY A 13 43.69 11.83 19.71
CA GLY A 13 42.78 12.24 18.66
C GLY A 13 42.18 13.57 19.08
N VAL A 14 42.81 14.66 18.62
CA VAL A 14 42.24 16.01 18.69
C VAL A 14 40.95 15.96 17.88
N SER A 15 39.84 15.71 18.56
CA SER A 15 38.49 15.73 17.99
C SER A 15 38.10 17.18 17.71
N GLY A 16 38.81 17.82 16.79
CA GLY A 16 38.38 19.08 16.19
C GLY A 16 37.05 18.85 15.48
N ASP A 17 36.15 19.84 15.57
CA ASP A 17 34.81 19.71 15.02
C ASP A 17 34.83 19.59 13.48
N LYS A 18 34.82 18.35 12.99
CA LYS A 18 34.72 18.07 11.56
C LYS A 18 33.28 18.23 11.11
N THR A 19 33.03 19.33 10.41
CA THR A 19 31.76 19.57 9.73
C THR A 19 31.77 18.94 8.34
N CYS A 20 30.74 18.18 8.02
CA CYS A 20 30.58 17.45 6.76
C CYS A 20 29.27 17.84 6.06
N SER A 21 29.25 17.73 4.73
CA SER A 21 27.97 17.68 4.01
C SER A 21 27.30 16.34 4.30
N GLY A 22 25.99 16.34 4.58
CA GLY A 22 25.23 15.11 4.66
C GLY A 22 24.90 14.62 3.26
N ASN A 23 25.18 13.33 3.03
CA ASN A 23 24.91 12.61 1.79
C ASN A 23 24.29 11.25 2.18
N GLU A 24 24.30 10.26 1.29
CA GLU A 24 24.11 8.87 1.73
C GLU A 24 25.24 8.45 2.68
N VAL A 25 24.89 7.72 3.74
CA VAL A 25 25.83 7.42 4.84
C VAL A 25 27.07 6.64 4.38
N GLN A 26 26.95 5.82 3.33
CA GLN A 26 28.08 5.12 2.71
C GLN A 26 29.12 6.09 2.12
N ASP A 27 28.69 7.27 1.67
CA ASP A 27 29.52 8.33 1.06
C ASP A 27 29.92 9.41 2.06
N LEU A 28 29.55 9.26 3.34
CA LEU A 28 29.94 10.17 4.40
C LEU A 28 31.42 10.00 4.74
N ASP A 29 32.14 11.11 4.90
CA ASP A 29 33.51 11.09 5.39
C ASP A 29 33.63 10.49 6.81
N ASN A 30 34.76 9.86 7.10
CA ASN A 30 35.04 9.40 8.46
C ASN A 30 35.28 10.59 9.42
N GLY A 31 34.84 10.42 10.67
CA GLY A 31 35.11 11.34 11.78
C GLY A 31 34.27 12.62 11.81
N CYS A 32 33.16 12.69 11.09
CA CYS A 32 32.24 13.85 11.14
C CYS A 32 31.66 14.02 12.55
N THR A 33 31.70 15.24 13.09
CA THR A 33 31.00 15.61 14.34
C THR A 33 29.72 16.39 14.08
N LYS A 34 29.66 17.10 12.94
CA LYS A 34 28.52 17.91 12.51
C LYS A 34 28.14 17.68 11.05
N ILE A 35 26.84 17.66 10.76
CA ILE A 35 26.25 17.66 9.41
C ILE A 35 25.53 19.00 9.18
N ASP A 36 25.78 19.74 8.09
CA ASP A 36 25.25 21.12 7.96
C ASP A 36 24.71 21.61 6.59
N LYS A 37 25.03 20.98 5.47
CA LYS A 37 24.60 21.44 4.13
C LYS A 37 23.40 20.69 3.53
N SER A 38 23.29 19.40 3.81
CA SER A 38 22.34 18.48 3.20
C SER A 38 22.01 17.35 4.17
N PRO A 39 20.85 16.66 4.06
CA PRO A 39 20.43 15.64 5.01
C PRO A 39 21.39 14.46 5.06
N LEU A 40 21.50 13.81 6.22
CA LEU A 40 22.16 12.50 6.32
C LEU A 40 21.16 11.40 5.91
N VAL A 41 21.45 10.68 4.84
CA VAL A 41 20.54 9.72 4.21
C VAL A 41 20.96 8.27 4.49
N PHE A 42 20.03 7.48 4.99
CA PHE A 42 20.14 6.03 5.17
C PHE A 42 19.21 5.37 4.16
N ARG A 43 19.76 4.76 3.10
CA ARG A 43 18.96 4.16 2.01
C ARG A 43 19.21 2.66 1.86
N GLY A 44 18.13 1.90 1.73
CA GLY A 44 18.19 0.48 1.38
C GLY A 44 18.90 -0.38 2.42
N ASN A 45 19.57 -1.43 1.95
CA ASN A 45 20.29 -2.38 2.78
C ASN A 45 21.74 -1.91 2.96
N LEU A 46 22.08 -1.51 4.19
CA LEU A 46 23.38 -0.93 4.54
C LEU A 46 24.21 -1.91 5.37
N ASP A 47 25.53 -1.91 5.19
CA ASP A 47 26.43 -2.64 6.09
C ASP A 47 26.43 -1.97 7.48
N GLU A 48 25.92 -2.70 8.48
CA GLU A 48 25.68 -2.16 9.82
C GLU A 48 26.96 -1.62 10.47
N LYS A 49 28.09 -2.31 10.27
CA LYS A 49 29.38 -1.96 10.85
C LYS A 49 29.89 -0.65 10.25
N MET A 50 29.93 -0.54 8.92
CA MET A 50 30.30 0.67 8.18
C MET A 50 29.43 1.87 8.60
N VAL A 51 28.11 1.69 8.71
CA VAL A 51 27.20 2.75 9.15
C VAL A 51 27.59 3.24 10.54
N ARG A 52 27.74 2.32 11.51
CA ARG A 52 28.12 2.67 12.90
C ARG A 52 29.47 3.37 12.96
N GLU A 53 30.47 2.89 12.22
CA GLU A 53 31.82 3.50 12.17
C GLU A 53 31.80 4.94 11.62
N LYS A 54 30.92 5.24 10.66
CA LYS A 54 30.81 6.59 10.08
C LYS A 54 30.03 7.58 10.95
N VAL A 55 29.00 7.13 11.66
CA VAL A 55 28.12 8.03 12.42
C VAL A 55 28.45 8.18 13.91
N GLN A 56 29.31 7.32 14.47
CA GLN A 56 29.64 7.27 15.91
C GLN A 56 30.11 8.61 16.53
N SER A 57 30.72 9.50 15.75
CA SER A 57 31.22 10.80 16.22
C SER A 57 30.22 11.95 16.02
N ILE A 58 29.13 11.74 15.27
CA ILE A 58 28.16 12.80 14.95
C ILE A 58 27.37 13.18 16.20
N LYS A 59 27.38 14.47 16.55
CA LYS A 59 26.59 15.05 17.65
C LYS A 59 25.48 15.97 17.16
N TYR A 60 25.71 16.67 16.05
CA TYR A 60 24.85 17.76 15.59
C TYR A 60 24.49 17.61 14.11
N ILE A 61 23.20 17.52 13.81
CA ILE A 61 22.70 17.44 12.43
C ILE A 61 21.83 18.67 12.18
N ALA A 62 22.26 19.56 11.29
CA ALA A 62 21.59 20.84 11.00
C ALA A 62 20.78 20.87 9.69
N SER A 63 20.75 19.76 8.95
CA SER A 63 20.01 19.59 7.69
C SER A 63 19.02 18.41 7.72
N GLY A 64 18.73 17.88 8.90
CA GLY A 64 17.85 16.72 9.10
C GLY A 64 18.45 15.37 8.66
N ILE A 65 17.63 14.33 8.81
CA ILE A 65 17.94 12.96 8.38
C ILE A 65 16.83 12.39 7.49
N GLU A 66 17.20 11.48 6.59
CA GLU A 66 16.25 10.70 5.80
C GLU A 66 16.55 9.21 5.95
N VAL A 67 15.54 8.38 6.22
CA VAL A 67 15.65 6.92 6.31
C VAL A 67 14.66 6.34 5.30
N ILE A 68 15.18 5.72 4.23
CA ILE A 68 14.42 5.46 3.00
C ILE A 68 14.59 4.01 2.54
N GLU A 69 13.47 3.32 2.33
CA GLU A 69 13.41 1.99 1.69
C GLU A 69 14.29 0.92 2.37
N THR A 70 14.54 1.07 3.68
CA THR A 70 15.32 0.12 4.49
C THR A 70 14.47 -1.06 4.98
N ASP A 71 15.13 -2.15 5.35
CA ASP A 71 14.56 -3.35 5.97
C ASP A 71 14.68 -3.36 7.51
N LEU A 72 15.23 -2.31 8.10
CA LEU A 72 15.45 -2.15 9.54
C LEU A 72 14.15 -2.24 10.34
N GLU A 73 14.15 -3.03 11.43
CA GLU A 73 13.09 -2.97 12.44
C GLU A 73 13.28 -1.83 13.45
N THR A 74 14.55 -1.51 13.75
CA THR A 74 14.96 -0.51 14.74
C THR A 74 15.98 0.43 14.13
N PHE A 75 15.73 1.73 14.22
CA PHE A 75 16.72 2.76 13.88
C PHE A 75 17.40 3.24 15.17
N ASP A 76 18.63 2.79 15.43
CA ASP A 76 19.44 3.18 16.61
C ASP A 76 20.81 3.79 16.28
N TYR A 77 21.16 3.94 15.00
CA TYR A 77 22.48 4.41 14.56
C TYR A 77 22.86 5.78 15.11
N LEU A 78 21.87 6.62 15.42
CA LEU A 78 22.03 8.00 15.89
C LEU A 78 21.63 8.19 17.35
N LYS A 79 21.61 7.12 18.16
CA LYS A 79 21.17 7.17 19.57
C LYS A 79 21.95 8.14 20.46
N HIS A 80 23.19 8.48 20.08
CA HIS A 80 24.10 9.43 20.74
C HIS A 80 24.01 10.87 20.20
N VAL A 81 23.23 11.13 19.14
CA VAL A 81 23.09 12.47 18.56
C VAL A 81 22.31 13.39 19.51
N GLU A 82 22.85 14.58 19.75
CA GLU A 82 22.33 15.55 20.73
C GLU A 82 21.28 16.49 20.10
N ARG A 83 21.43 16.85 18.82
CA ARG A 83 20.54 17.78 18.09
C ARG A 83 20.30 17.31 16.65
N ILE A 84 19.04 17.30 16.23
CA ILE A 84 18.63 17.13 14.83
C ILE A 84 17.68 18.27 14.46
N GLN A 85 18.09 19.13 13.55
CA GLN A 85 17.29 20.25 13.04
C GLN A 85 17.40 20.33 11.52
N ASN A 86 16.43 21.01 10.88
CA ASN A 86 16.46 21.32 9.45
C ASN A 86 15.74 22.65 9.20
N SER A 87 16.44 23.67 8.70
CA SER A 87 15.81 24.96 8.36
C SER A 87 15.01 24.95 7.07
N ASN A 88 15.14 23.89 6.25
CA ASN A 88 14.66 23.84 4.87
C ASN A 88 13.51 22.84 4.66
N GLY A 89 13.18 22.03 5.67
CA GLY A 89 12.15 20.98 5.60
C GLY A 89 12.00 20.27 6.95
N PRO A 90 11.55 19.00 6.98
CA PRO A 90 11.45 18.25 8.23
C PRO A 90 12.84 17.88 8.79
N ALA A 91 12.94 17.77 10.11
CA ALA A 91 14.14 17.32 10.77
C ALA A 91 14.35 15.80 10.59
N MET A 92 13.27 15.03 10.43
CA MET A 92 13.31 13.60 10.16
C MET A 92 12.30 13.22 9.06
N LEU A 93 12.77 12.50 8.05
CA LEU A 93 11.93 11.86 7.04
C LEU A 93 12.10 10.33 7.10
N PHE A 94 11.02 9.60 7.34
CA PHE A 94 10.98 8.14 7.24
C PHE A 94 10.10 7.78 6.03
N LYS A 95 10.61 6.97 5.10
CA LYS A 95 9.95 6.73 3.83
C LYS A 95 10.06 5.28 3.38
N LYS A 96 8.91 4.62 3.21
CA LYS A 96 8.79 3.24 2.70
C LYS A 96 9.68 2.21 3.43
N ASN A 97 10.04 2.43 4.69
CA ASN A 97 10.75 1.40 5.45
C ASN A 97 9.76 0.28 5.78
N LYS A 98 10.12 -0.97 5.42
CA LYS A 98 9.17 -2.09 5.39
C LYS A 98 8.84 -2.64 6.77
N ASN A 99 9.83 -2.64 7.67
CA ASN A 99 9.75 -3.32 8.96
C ASN A 99 9.89 -2.37 10.15
N LEU A 100 10.10 -1.06 9.91
CA LEU A 100 10.46 -0.10 10.95
C LEU A 100 9.37 0.00 12.02
N LYS A 101 9.77 -0.22 13.27
CA LYS A 101 8.91 -0.22 14.47
C LYS A 101 9.47 0.65 15.59
N ARG A 102 10.81 0.75 15.70
CA ARG A 102 11.49 1.40 16.84
C ARG A 102 12.37 2.56 16.39
N LEU A 103 12.34 3.65 17.14
CA LEU A 103 13.12 4.87 16.89
C LEU A 103 13.90 5.22 18.16
N ASN A 104 15.21 4.97 18.16
CA ASN A 104 16.03 5.09 19.36
C ASN A 104 16.99 6.30 19.27
N PHE A 105 16.63 7.36 20.00
CA PHE A 105 17.36 8.63 20.07
C PHE A 105 17.65 9.03 21.53
N THR A 106 18.32 8.15 22.29
CA THR A 106 18.54 8.32 23.75
C THR A 106 19.12 9.66 24.19
N SER A 107 20.01 10.27 23.39
CA SER A 107 20.72 11.50 23.73
C SER A 107 20.11 12.77 23.13
N LEU A 108 19.02 12.65 22.36
CA LEU A 108 18.46 13.76 21.59
C LEU A 108 17.77 14.78 22.51
N GLY A 109 18.40 15.94 22.68
CA GLY A 109 17.86 17.06 23.45
C GLY A 109 17.07 18.06 22.59
N GLU A 110 17.29 18.09 21.28
CA GLU A 110 16.68 19.06 20.38
C GLU A 110 16.26 18.46 19.03
N LEU A 111 14.99 18.67 18.66
CA LEU A 111 14.39 18.21 17.41
C LEU A 111 13.58 19.34 16.76
N LYS A 112 14.07 19.92 15.66
CA LYS A 112 13.46 21.12 15.06
C LYS A 112 13.43 21.12 13.54
N GLY A 113 12.27 20.84 12.93
CA GLY A 113 12.03 21.12 11.51
C GLY A 113 11.85 22.61 11.23
N LYS A 114 11.67 22.95 9.95
CA LYS A 114 11.44 24.32 9.48
C LYS A 114 10.19 24.92 10.13
N ASP A 115 10.27 26.21 10.49
CA ASP A 115 9.17 26.92 11.13
C ASP A 115 7.88 26.84 10.30
N LYS A 116 6.76 26.47 10.95
CA LYS A 116 5.43 26.19 10.36
C LYS A 116 5.32 24.93 9.48
N GLU A 117 6.40 24.18 9.28
CA GLU A 117 6.36 22.87 8.64
C GLU A 117 6.27 21.75 9.71
N LYS A 118 6.61 20.51 9.33
CA LYS A 118 6.56 19.34 10.22
C LYS A 118 7.94 19.00 10.74
N ASP A 119 8.06 18.63 12.02
CA ASP A 119 9.34 18.14 12.54
C ASP A 119 9.66 16.75 11.99
N ILE A 120 8.65 15.87 11.92
CA ILE A 120 8.78 14.50 11.43
C ILE A 120 7.75 14.22 10.32
N VAL A 121 8.19 13.61 9.22
CA VAL A 121 7.31 13.10 8.15
C VAL A 121 7.52 11.60 8.00
N PHE A 122 6.41 10.85 7.92
CA PHE A 122 6.42 9.45 7.51
C PHE A 122 5.67 9.32 6.18
N GLU A 123 6.32 8.86 5.11
CA GLU A 123 5.71 8.64 3.80
C GLU A 123 5.66 7.14 3.46
N ASN A 124 4.46 6.56 3.41
CA ASN A 124 4.22 5.13 3.16
C ASN A 124 5.04 4.19 4.07
N ASP A 125 5.25 4.57 5.33
CA ASP A 125 6.19 3.90 6.23
C ASP A 125 5.50 2.93 7.21
N ASN A 126 6.13 1.78 7.50
CA ASN A 126 5.59 0.81 8.45
C ASN A 126 5.47 1.35 9.88
N PHE A 127 6.29 2.33 10.27
CA PHE A 127 6.23 2.91 11.62
C PHE A 127 4.84 3.47 11.95
N VAL A 128 4.10 3.96 10.95
CA VAL A 128 2.72 4.46 11.12
C VAL A 128 1.77 3.34 11.58
N GLN A 129 2.00 2.11 11.12
CA GLN A 129 1.26 0.93 11.59
C GLN A 129 1.73 0.50 12.98
N ALA A 130 3.05 0.42 13.20
CA ALA A 130 3.64 0.02 14.47
C ALA A 130 3.16 0.93 15.62
N PHE A 131 3.27 2.26 15.46
CA PHE A 131 2.72 3.28 16.37
C PHE A 131 1.26 3.04 16.77
N SER A 132 0.42 2.57 15.84
CA SER A 132 -0.99 2.32 16.12
C SER A 132 -1.23 1.04 16.95
N LYS A 133 -0.36 0.02 16.83
CA LYS A 133 -0.55 -1.33 17.38
C LYS A 133 0.34 -1.64 18.60
N GLU A 134 1.55 -1.09 18.65
CA GLU A 134 2.61 -1.44 19.59
C GLU A 134 2.85 -0.29 20.60
N THR A 135 2.89 -0.60 21.89
CA THR A 135 3.14 0.39 22.97
C THR A 135 4.52 1.01 22.83
N ASP A 136 5.53 0.19 22.57
CA ASP A 136 6.92 0.60 22.41
C ASP A 136 7.14 1.64 21.30
N SER A 137 6.49 1.45 20.14
CA SER A 137 6.50 2.43 19.03
C SER A 137 5.77 3.72 19.39
N PHE A 138 4.70 3.63 20.20
CA PHE A 138 4.00 4.80 20.71
C PHE A 138 4.88 5.59 21.70
N ASP A 139 5.56 4.91 22.61
CA ASP A 139 6.47 5.53 23.58
C ASP A 139 7.67 6.21 22.89
N ASP A 140 8.26 5.57 21.88
CA ASP A 140 9.34 6.16 21.08
C ASP A 140 8.86 7.45 20.36
N PHE A 141 7.65 7.44 19.79
CA PHE A 141 7.03 8.63 19.19
C PHE A 141 6.74 9.73 20.22
N MET A 142 6.24 9.38 21.41
CA MET A 142 5.94 10.36 22.46
C MET A 142 7.19 10.98 23.09
N LYS A 143 8.32 10.26 23.13
CA LYS A 143 9.63 10.85 23.48
C LYS A 143 10.03 11.93 22.46
N LEU A 144 9.90 11.63 21.16
CA LEU A 144 10.19 12.59 20.09
C LEU A 144 9.23 13.80 20.11
N GLU A 145 7.94 13.60 20.45
CA GLU A 145 6.97 14.68 20.66
C GLU A 145 7.44 15.63 21.77
N LEU A 146 7.82 15.08 22.92
CA LEU A 146 8.27 15.84 24.08
C LEU A 146 9.52 16.67 23.76
N ILE A 147 10.46 16.10 23.00
CA ILE A 147 11.68 16.79 22.56
C ILE A 147 11.30 17.94 21.61
N ALA A 148 10.61 17.66 20.50
CA ALA A 148 10.26 18.67 19.50
C ALA A 148 9.38 19.80 20.07
N ARG A 149 8.45 19.47 20.96
CA ARG A 149 7.62 20.44 21.68
C ARG A 149 8.45 21.38 22.55
N LYS A 150 9.47 20.87 23.25
CA LYS A 150 10.43 21.71 23.99
C LYS A 150 11.28 22.57 23.04
N SER A 151 11.79 22.02 21.94
CA SER A 151 12.63 22.74 20.97
C SER A 151 11.93 23.93 20.32
N HIS A 152 10.62 23.84 20.07
CA HIS A 152 9.80 24.95 19.56
C HIS A 152 9.11 25.79 20.65
N LEU A 153 9.36 25.52 21.94
CA LEU A 153 8.65 26.14 23.07
C LEU A 153 7.11 26.05 22.97
N ARG A 154 6.59 25.01 22.31
CA ARG A 154 5.15 24.82 22.10
C ARG A 154 4.47 24.41 23.42
N ASN A 155 3.35 25.05 23.72
CA ASN A 155 2.54 24.73 24.90
C ASN A 155 1.63 23.50 24.71
N LYS A 156 1.24 23.19 23.47
CA LYS A 156 0.26 22.15 23.14
C LYS A 156 0.93 20.79 22.86
N VAL A 157 0.56 19.78 23.65
CA VAL A 157 0.90 18.36 23.42
C VAL A 157 0.28 17.86 22.12
N CYS A 158 1.02 17.04 21.37
CA CYS A 158 0.67 16.54 20.04
C CYS A 158 0.24 17.68 19.08
N SER A 159 1.07 18.73 19.00
CA SER A 159 0.87 19.80 18.01
C SER A 159 0.71 19.22 16.59
N ASN A 160 -0.18 19.80 15.80
CA ASN A 160 -0.33 19.48 14.38
C ASN A 160 0.92 19.88 13.55
N GLU A 161 1.85 20.62 14.13
CA GLU A 161 3.17 20.93 13.57
C GLU A 161 4.23 19.86 13.86
N PHE A 162 4.00 18.93 14.81
CA PHE A 162 5.01 17.92 15.15
C PHE A 162 5.20 16.90 14.01
N TYR A 163 4.10 16.35 13.47
CA TYR A 163 4.18 15.21 12.56
C TYR A 163 3.21 15.26 11.39
N GLN A 164 3.51 14.50 10.34
CA GLN A 164 2.59 14.17 9.26
C GLN A 164 2.78 12.73 8.77
N PHE A 165 1.66 12.03 8.58
CA PHE A 165 1.60 10.73 7.92
C PHE A 165 1.10 10.92 6.49
N ILE A 166 1.92 10.60 5.50
CA ILE A 166 1.63 10.64 4.08
C ILE A 166 1.46 9.21 3.59
N ASN A 167 0.25 8.67 3.77
CA ASN A 167 -0.12 7.38 3.19
C ASN A 167 -0.73 7.63 1.81
N LYS A 168 0.11 7.68 0.78
CA LYS A 168 -0.38 7.48 -0.59
C LYS A 168 -0.85 6.04 -0.67
N LYS A 169 -2.08 5.81 -1.13
CA LYS A 169 -2.46 4.47 -1.59
C LYS A 169 -1.47 4.10 -2.68
N GLU A 170 -0.57 3.15 -2.43
CA GLU A 170 0.19 2.55 -3.51
C GLU A 170 -0.83 1.96 -4.48
N SER A 171 -0.78 2.39 -5.74
CA SER A 171 -1.61 1.84 -6.81
C SER A 171 -1.16 0.44 -7.24
N SER A 172 -0.20 -0.14 -6.51
CA SER A 172 0.24 -1.53 -6.56
C SER A 172 -0.86 -2.47 -6.05
N ASP A 173 -1.89 -2.65 -6.88
CA ASP A 173 -2.50 -3.95 -7.20
C ASP A 173 -3.85 -3.81 -7.91
N SER A 174 -4.43 -2.61 -8.01
CA SER A 174 -5.70 -2.46 -8.72
C SER A 174 -5.57 -2.88 -10.18
N LYS A 175 -4.51 -2.47 -10.90
CA LYS A 175 -4.35 -2.78 -12.32
C LYS A 175 -4.11 -4.28 -12.58
N THR A 176 -3.34 -4.94 -11.72
CA THR A 176 -3.07 -6.39 -11.79
C THR A 176 -4.33 -7.19 -11.43
N THR A 177 -5.02 -6.81 -10.35
CA THR A 177 -6.27 -7.44 -9.91
C THR A 177 -7.39 -7.28 -10.94
N TRP A 178 -7.57 -6.08 -11.52
CA TRP A 178 -8.53 -5.86 -12.60
C TRP A 178 -8.19 -6.66 -13.86
N ALA A 179 -6.91 -6.77 -14.23
CA ALA A 179 -6.50 -7.62 -15.35
C ALA A 179 -6.83 -9.09 -15.10
N ILE A 180 -6.53 -9.63 -13.91
CA ILE A 180 -6.88 -11.01 -13.52
C ILE A 180 -8.40 -11.23 -13.57
N ILE A 181 -9.20 -10.33 -13.00
CA ILE A 181 -10.67 -10.41 -13.02
C ILE A 181 -11.20 -10.43 -14.46
N ILE A 182 -10.71 -9.54 -15.34
CA ILE A 182 -11.11 -9.50 -16.75
C ILE A 182 -10.74 -10.80 -17.46
N THR A 183 -9.53 -11.34 -17.22
CA THR A 183 -9.09 -12.62 -17.82
C THR A 183 -9.98 -13.79 -17.39
N VAL A 184 -10.34 -13.88 -16.11
CA VAL A 184 -11.24 -14.92 -15.59
C VAL A 184 -12.61 -14.81 -16.26
N ILE A 185 -13.20 -13.61 -16.30
CA ILE A 185 -14.51 -13.38 -16.93
C ILE A 185 -14.50 -13.75 -18.43
N ALA A 186 -13.47 -13.33 -19.17
CA ALA A 186 -13.33 -13.67 -20.58
C ALA A 186 -13.22 -15.18 -20.82
N SER A 187 -12.54 -15.92 -19.93
CA SER A 187 -12.44 -17.38 -20.02
C SER A 187 -13.79 -18.09 -19.83
N PHE A 188 -14.64 -17.60 -18.92
CA PHE A 188 -16.00 -18.15 -18.73
C PHE A 188 -16.88 -17.93 -19.96
N PHE A 189 -16.82 -16.75 -20.59
CA PHE A 189 -17.56 -16.50 -21.84
C PHE A 189 -17.09 -17.39 -22.99
N ALA A 190 -15.77 -17.56 -23.18
CA ALA A 190 -15.25 -18.45 -24.22
C ALA A 190 -15.67 -19.93 -24.02
N ILE A 191 -15.72 -20.41 -22.78
CA ILE A 191 -16.22 -21.77 -22.45
C ILE A 191 -17.72 -21.87 -22.72
N ALA A 192 -18.51 -20.85 -22.35
CA ALA A 192 -19.94 -20.82 -22.62
C ALA A 192 -20.24 -20.83 -24.14
N ASP A 193 -19.52 -20.02 -24.94
CA ASP A 193 -19.68 -19.97 -26.40
C ASP A 193 -19.32 -21.30 -27.06
N LEU A 194 -18.26 -21.98 -26.59
CA LEU A 194 -17.92 -23.34 -27.04
C LEU A 194 -19.01 -24.37 -26.68
N PHE A 195 -19.62 -24.24 -25.50
CA PHE A 195 -20.71 -25.13 -25.07
C PHE A 195 -22.01 -24.89 -25.87
N PHE A 196 -22.37 -23.62 -26.10
CA PHE A 196 -23.53 -23.27 -26.93
C PHE A 196 -23.33 -23.68 -28.38
N THR A 197 -22.15 -23.43 -28.97
CA THR A 197 -21.86 -23.88 -30.34
C THR A 197 -21.86 -25.40 -30.46
N TRP A 198 -21.36 -26.14 -29.47
CA TRP A 198 -21.49 -27.61 -29.42
C TRP A 198 -22.96 -28.04 -29.43
N ILE A 199 -23.80 -27.45 -28.58
CA ILE A 199 -25.25 -27.76 -28.53
C ILE A 199 -25.90 -27.46 -29.88
N PHE A 200 -25.70 -26.26 -30.44
CA PHE A 200 -26.27 -25.87 -31.73
C PHE A 200 -25.84 -26.80 -32.87
N VAL A 201 -24.56 -27.19 -32.94
CA VAL A 201 -24.07 -28.14 -33.94
C VAL A 201 -24.68 -29.53 -33.73
N THR A 202 -24.80 -29.99 -32.49
CA THR A 202 -25.41 -31.29 -32.17
C THR A 202 -26.87 -31.34 -32.59
N SER A 203 -27.69 -30.36 -32.17
CA SER A 203 -29.10 -30.25 -32.57
C SER A 203 -29.28 -30.08 -34.07
N TYR A 204 -28.40 -29.32 -34.75
CA TYR A 204 -28.43 -29.18 -36.21
C TYR A 204 -28.11 -30.49 -36.93
N LEU A 205 -27.15 -31.28 -36.43
CA LEU A 205 -26.81 -32.59 -36.98
C LEU A 205 -27.94 -33.61 -36.81
N GLU A 206 -28.66 -33.59 -35.68
CA GLU A 206 -29.84 -34.42 -35.45
C GLU A 206 -31.00 -34.04 -36.39
N PHE A 207 -31.36 -32.76 -36.46
CA PHE A 207 -32.36 -32.26 -37.41
C PHE A 207 -32.03 -32.63 -38.88
N ARG A 208 -30.74 -32.58 -39.25
CA ARG A 208 -30.25 -32.99 -40.59
C ARG A 208 -30.26 -34.51 -40.82
N LYS A 209 -30.31 -35.34 -39.77
CA LYS A 209 -30.58 -36.78 -39.89
C LYS A 209 -32.06 -37.01 -40.16
N GLU A 210 -32.94 -36.43 -39.36
CA GLU A 210 -34.40 -36.57 -39.51
C GLU A 210 -34.86 -36.16 -40.92
N CYS A 211 -34.49 -34.95 -41.37
CA CYS A 211 -34.82 -34.45 -42.71
C CYS A 211 -34.27 -35.33 -43.86
N ARG A 212 -33.19 -36.11 -43.64
CA ARG A 212 -32.70 -37.08 -44.63
C ARG A 212 -33.56 -38.33 -44.69
N GLU A 213 -34.01 -38.84 -43.54
CA GLU A 213 -34.92 -39.99 -43.50
C GLU A 213 -36.33 -39.61 -44.02
N THR A 214 -36.86 -38.42 -43.70
CA THR A 214 -38.13 -37.95 -44.28
C THR A 214 -38.04 -37.83 -45.81
N LYS A 215 -36.93 -37.31 -46.34
CA LYS A 215 -36.73 -37.20 -47.80
C LYS A 215 -36.60 -38.57 -48.49
N LYS A 216 -35.98 -39.57 -47.87
CA LYS A 216 -35.98 -40.95 -48.38
C LYS A 216 -37.40 -41.53 -48.42
N LEU A 217 -38.16 -41.36 -47.33
CA LEU A 217 -39.52 -41.86 -47.20
C LEU A 217 -40.47 -41.25 -48.25
N ILE A 218 -40.35 -39.94 -48.50
CA ILE A 218 -41.11 -39.23 -49.54
C ILE A 218 -40.69 -39.71 -50.94
N LYS A 219 -39.38 -39.88 -51.21
CA LYS A 219 -38.91 -40.35 -52.51
C LYS A 219 -39.42 -41.76 -52.85
N MET A 220 -39.48 -42.67 -51.87
CA MET A 220 -40.09 -44.00 -52.04
C MET A 220 -41.62 -43.97 -52.27
N LYS A 221 -42.28 -42.84 -52.04
CA LYS A 221 -43.74 -42.69 -52.14
C LYS A 221 -44.19 -41.89 -53.38
N THR A 222 -43.26 -41.49 -54.25
CA THR A 222 -43.53 -40.61 -55.40
C THR A 222 -43.49 -41.32 -56.76
N ASP A 223 -43.43 -42.67 -56.78
CA ASP A 223 -43.53 -43.49 -58.01
C ASP A 223 -44.99 -43.95 -58.29
N VAL A 224 -45.98 -43.12 -57.96
CA VAL A 224 -47.42 -43.39 -58.22
C VAL A 224 -48.05 -42.18 -58.94
N PRO A 225 -48.85 -42.37 -60.02
CA PRO A 225 -49.29 -41.26 -60.86
C PRO A 225 -50.31 -40.31 -60.22
N VAL A 226 -50.31 -39.09 -60.74
CA VAL A 226 -51.20 -37.97 -60.37
C VAL A 226 -52.68 -38.31 -60.55
N GLY A 227 -53.49 -38.02 -59.52
CA GLY A 227 -54.95 -37.94 -59.58
C GLY A 227 -55.43 -36.62 -58.98
N ILE A 228 -56.06 -35.77 -59.80
CA ILE A 228 -56.52 -34.42 -59.43
C ILE A 228 -57.91 -34.50 -58.78
N ASN A 229 -58.18 -33.71 -57.74
CA ASN A 229 -59.50 -33.06 -57.59
C ASN A 229 -59.49 -31.84 -56.66
N ILE A 230 -60.44 -30.92 -56.90
CA ILE A 230 -60.54 -29.56 -56.35
C ILE A 230 -61.88 -29.42 -55.61
N GLY A 231 -61.92 -28.75 -54.45
CA GLY A 231 -63.18 -28.42 -53.77
C GLY A 231 -63.03 -27.79 -52.37
N PRO A 232 -63.50 -26.54 -52.12
CA PRO A 232 -63.47 -25.84 -50.82
C PRO A 232 -64.90 -25.75 -50.20
N PRO A 233 -65.23 -24.90 -49.19
CA PRO A 233 -64.48 -24.28 -48.06
C PRO A 233 -65.16 -24.54 -46.67
N GLN A 234 -64.65 -23.96 -45.55
CA GLN A 234 -65.42 -23.05 -44.64
C GLN A 234 -64.74 -22.76 -43.27
N THR A 235 -64.73 -21.47 -42.90
CA THR A 235 -64.64 -20.86 -41.54
C THR A 235 -66.07 -20.58 -40.99
N PRO A 236 -66.36 -20.13 -39.74
CA PRO A 236 -65.68 -19.16 -38.83
C PRO A 236 -65.32 -19.80 -37.45
N ALA A 237 -65.17 -19.17 -36.27
CA ALA A 237 -65.35 -17.81 -35.68
C ALA A 237 -64.28 -17.60 -34.57
N SER A 238 -63.85 -16.43 -34.06
CA SER A 238 -64.42 -15.10 -33.71
C SER A 238 -64.96 -14.94 -32.26
N GLY A 239 -64.46 -13.93 -31.54
CA GLY A 239 -64.68 -13.61 -30.10
C GLY A 239 -63.33 -13.48 -29.35
N THR A 240 -62.77 -12.30 -28.99
CA THR A 240 -63.29 -11.16 -28.20
C THR A 240 -63.60 -11.60 -26.75
N THR A 241 -63.02 -11.07 -25.66
CA THR A 241 -62.90 -9.65 -25.23
C THR A 241 -61.82 -9.44 -24.13
N THR A 242 -61.18 -8.26 -24.09
CA THR A 242 -60.54 -7.60 -22.90
C THR A 242 -61.64 -6.96 -22.01
N PRO A 243 -61.44 -6.30 -20.82
CA PRO A 243 -60.22 -5.90 -20.11
C PRO A 243 -60.22 -6.00 -18.55
N SER A 244 -59.19 -5.43 -17.90
CA SER A 244 -59.18 -4.90 -16.51
C SER A 244 -59.19 -5.90 -15.34
N ALA A 245 -58.61 -5.64 -14.15
CA ALA A 245 -57.76 -4.55 -13.67
C ALA A 245 -56.97 -4.94 -12.40
N ILE A 246 -55.88 -4.20 -12.12
CA ILE A 246 -55.35 -3.75 -10.81
C ILE A 246 -55.48 -4.71 -9.60
N THR A 247 -54.34 -5.11 -9.01
CA THR A 247 -54.05 -4.86 -7.57
C THR A 247 -52.59 -5.09 -7.19
N THR A 248 -52.00 -4.09 -6.54
CA THR A 248 -50.71 -4.16 -5.82
C THR A 248 -50.96 -4.71 -4.41
N PRO A 249 -50.03 -5.53 -3.86
CA PRO A 249 -49.56 -5.19 -2.51
C PRO A 249 -48.05 -5.38 -2.28
N SER A 250 -47.48 -4.35 -1.66
CA SER A 250 -46.48 -4.34 -0.57
C SER A 250 -45.43 -5.44 -0.41
N ALA A 251 -44.17 -4.98 -0.45
CA ALA A 251 -43.14 -5.17 0.58
C ALA A 251 -42.83 -6.59 1.10
N ILE A 252 -41.68 -7.12 0.66
CA ILE A 252 -40.95 -8.18 1.36
C ILE A 252 -39.65 -7.57 1.92
N THR A 253 -39.51 -7.63 3.24
CA THR A 253 -38.33 -7.17 3.98
C THR A 253 -37.18 -8.16 3.84
N THR A 254 -36.06 -7.73 3.27
CA THR A 254 -34.83 -8.55 3.22
C THR A 254 -34.15 -8.58 4.59
N PRO A 255 -33.79 -9.75 5.14
CA PRO A 255 -32.96 -9.81 6.35
C PRO A 255 -31.54 -9.33 6.04
N SER A 256 -31.07 -8.34 6.78
CA SER A 256 -29.72 -7.81 6.63
C SER A 256 -28.69 -8.83 7.14
N ALA A 257 -27.78 -9.27 6.28
CA ALA A 257 -26.69 -10.15 6.68
C ALA A 257 -25.65 -9.37 7.50
N THR A 258 -25.31 -9.86 8.68
CA THR A 258 -24.27 -9.29 9.54
C THR A 258 -22.88 -9.51 8.95
N THR A 259 -22.48 -8.68 7.99
CA THR A 259 -21.06 -8.50 7.67
C THR A 259 -20.43 -7.59 8.71
N THR A 260 -19.57 -8.17 9.55
CA THR A 260 -18.67 -7.43 10.44
C THR A 260 -17.93 -6.36 9.63
N PRO A 261 -17.99 -5.07 9.99
CA PRO A 261 -17.29 -4.03 9.24
C PRO A 261 -15.78 -4.29 9.31
N PRO A 262 -15.03 -4.05 8.21
CA PRO A 262 -13.58 -4.15 8.23
C PRO A 262 -13.03 -3.19 9.31
N ALA A 263 -12.01 -3.65 10.04
CA ALA A 263 -11.51 -2.93 11.21
C ALA A 263 -11.13 -1.49 10.86
N THR A 264 -11.96 -0.54 11.28
CA THR A 264 -11.67 0.89 11.20
C THR A 264 -10.41 1.15 12.02
N ILE A 265 -9.28 1.35 11.33
CA ILE A 265 -8.03 1.76 11.96
C ILE A 265 -8.33 3.07 12.69
N LYS A 266 -8.42 3.02 14.03
CA LYS A 266 -8.64 4.20 14.86
C LYS A 266 -7.57 5.22 14.50
N THR A 267 -7.99 6.41 14.11
CA THR A 267 -7.06 7.47 13.72
C THR A 267 -6.10 7.77 14.87
N PRO A 268 -4.79 7.91 14.62
CA PRO A 268 -3.77 8.30 15.60
C PRO A 268 -4.13 9.46 16.55
N LYS A 269 -5.06 10.34 16.14
CA LYS A 269 -5.63 11.42 16.95
C LYS A 269 -6.22 10.96 18.29
N ASP A 270 -6.72 9.72 18.39
CA ASP A 270 -7.37 9.22 19.61
C ASP A 270 -6.37 8.80 20.70
N LYS A 271 -5.09 8.58 20.36
CA LYS A 271 -4.00 8.37 21.34
C LYS A 271 -3.28 9.67 21.76
N CYS A 272 -3.68 10.80 21.16
CA CYS A 272 -3.12 12.14 21.37
C CYS A 272 -4.20 13.11 21.92
N LYS A 273 -5.16 12.57 22.67
CA LYS A 273 -6.30 13.27 23.27
C LYS A 273 -6.45 12.85 24.73
#